data_AF-A0A4R5FJX7-F1
#
_entry.id   AF-A0A4R5FJX7-F1
#
_cell.length_a   1.000
_cell.length_b   1.000
_cell.length_c   1.000
_cell.angle_alpha   90.00
_cell.angle_beta   90.00
_cell.angle_gamma   90.00
#
_symmetry.space_group_name_H-M   'P 1'
#
loop_
_entity.id
_entity.type
_entity.pdbx_description
1 polymer ?
#
loop_
_entity_poly.entity_id
_entity_poly.type
_entity_poly.pdbx_seq_one_letter_code
_entity_poly.pdbx_strand_id
1 'polypeptide(L)'
;MKKLYITSKFKKRNKKKSLDAFRKYKKRKGKKYTLVQKKTENKERNKGKFYNTEVRKPKIIPLSAPSDFSLINNTEKTINYFNLVHNAIKANNGVLFDISKITTLTTDAIAVQIAKIKDERFHLNRRILGNEPDDVDLKKLFTQSGFYEYVNTTNKHEKNDKKLLIHEITNNRVEPDIAKEACLIGLKHTFKNEEIFEPLYDILIEIMQNTNNHAGNIRGKYDWWLHVYNHPDSLKTSYSFLDLGVGIFESLPVKSFKRDILELVGLTSNLDLVPKLFAGEIKSRTARPERGKGIPQVFECSQDSVFEKFILISNDIYADLKSKENKIIKTPFEGTLFYWEINNNQNEN
;
A
#
# COMPACT_ATOMS: atom_id res chain seq x y z
N MET A 1 -62.04 31.45 -25.75
CA MET A 1 -61.74 30.34 -24.82
C MET A 1 -62.35 29.05 -25.33
N LYS A 2 -61.56 28.00 -25.60
CA LYS A 2 -62.09 26.74 -26.17
C LYS A 2 -63.09 26.11 -25.19
N LYS A 3 -64.39 26.10 -25.57
CA LYS A 3 -65.54 25.47 -24.87
C LYS A 3 -65.43 23.94 -24.69
N LEU A 4 -64.22 23.37 -24.70
CA LEU A 4 -63.96 21.94 -24.68
C LEU A 4 -63.96 21.33 -23.27
N TYR A 5 -63.95 22.15 -22.20
CA TYR A 5 -63.83 21.66 -20.82
C TYR A 5 -65.12 21.74 -19.98
N ILE A 6 -66.20 22.30 -20.53
CA ILE A 6 -67.41 22.63 -19.75
C ILE A 6 -68.55 21.63 -20.00
N THR A 7 -68.50 20.87 -21.10
CA THR A 7 -69.56 19.91 -21.44
C THR A 7 -69.59 18.74 -20.46
N SER A 8 -70.80 18.27 -20.11
CA SER A 8 -71.01 17.18 -19.14
C SER A 8 -70.27 15.90 -19.53
N LYS A 9 -70.15 15.62 -20.83
CA LYS A 9 -69.38 14.51 -21.41
C LYS A 9 -67.89 14.59 -21.05
N PHE A 10 -67.29 15.78 -21.14
CA PHE A 10 -65.87 15.98 -20.83
C PHE A 10 -65.60 15.93 -19.32
N LYS A 11 -66.49 16.51 -18.51
CA LYS A 11 -66.45 16.41 -17.04
C LYS A 11 -66.56 14.95 -16.57
N LYS A 12 -67.47 14.15 -17.14
CA LYS A 12 -67.57 12.70 -16.86
C LYS A 12 -66.29 11.95 -17.26
N ARG A 13 -65.73 12.24 -18.43
CA ARG A 13 -64.48 11.61 -18.90
C ARG A 13 -63.28 11.94 -18.00
N ASN A 14 -63.15 13.19 -17.57
CA ASN A 14 -62.09 13.60 -16.64
C ASN A 14 -62.28 13.01 -15.24
N LYS A 15 -63.51 12.96 -14.72
CA LYS A 15 -63.81 12.30 -13.44
C LYS A 15 -63.44 10.82 -13.48
N LYS A 16 -63.77 10.11 -14.57
CA LYS A 16 -63.38 8.71 -14.77
C LYS A 16 -61.85 8.55 -14.83
N LYS A 17 -61.15 9.37 -15.61
CA LYS A 17 -59.67 9.36 -15.68
C LYS A 17 -59.01 9.61 -14.32
N SER A 18 -59.52 10.59 -13.56
CA SER A 18 -59.02 10.91 -12.22
C SER A 18 -59.25 9.74 -11.24
N LEU A 19 -60.45 9.14 -11.24
CA LEU A 19 -60.75 7.96 -10.44
C LEU A 19 -59.86 6.76 -10.80
N ASP A 20 -59.61 6.53 -12.09
CA ASP A 20 -58.73 5.44 -12.55
C ASP A 20 -57.27 5.70 -12.16
N ALA A 21 -56.80 6.95 -12.22
CA ALA A 21 -55.48 7.34 -11.73
C ALA A 21 -55.36 7.14 -10.21
N PHE A 22 -56.38 7.54 -9.45
CA PHE A 22 -56.44 7.36 -8.00
C PHE A 22 -56.49 5.88 -7.60
N ARG A 23 -57.25 5.04 -8.33
CA ARG A 23 -57.27 3.58 -8.15
C ARG A 23 -55.92 2.95 -8.45
N LYS A 24 -55.23 3.37 -9.53
CA LYS A 24 -53.87 2.91 -9.84
C LYS A 24 -52.86 3.34 -8.76
N TYR A 25 -52.97 4.55 -8.24
CA TYR A 25 -52.16 5.03 -7.12
C TYR A 25 -52.39 4.22 -5.84
N LYS A 26 -53.65 3.98 -5.44
CA LYS A 26 -53.98 3.10 -4.29
C LYS A 26 -53.46 1.68 -4.49
N LYS A 27 -53.58 1.10 -5.71
CA LYS A 27 -53.05 -0.25 -6.01
C LYS A 27 -51.52 -0.32 -5.94
N ARG A 28 -50.80 0.75 -6.33
CA ARG A 28 -49.34 0.87 -6.17
C ARG A 28 -48.93 1.03 -4.70
N LYS A 29 -49.65 1.84 -3.92
CA LYS A 29 -49.39 2.02 -2.48
C LYS A 29 -49.68 0.74 -1.70
N GLY A 30 -50.77 0.04 -2.04
CA GLY A 30 -51.12 -1.28 -1.52
C GLY A 30 -50.06 -2.34 -1.81
N LYS A 31 -49.53 -2.42 -3.04
CA LYS A 31 -48.41 -3.30 -3.40
C LYS A 31 -47.12 -2.97 -2.64
N LYS A 32 -46.83 -1.69 -2.37
CA LYS A 32 -45.68 -1.27 -1.56
C LYS A 32 -45.84 -1.73 -0.10
N TYR A 33 -47.06 -1.63 0.45
CA TYR A 33 -47.38 -2.15 1.79
C TYR A 33 -47.32 -3.69 1.87
N THR A 34 -47.83 -4.42 0.86
CA THR A 34 -47.74 -5.90 0.84
C THR A 34 -46.32 -6.42 0.63
N LEU A 35 -45.48 -5.69 -0.12
CA LEU A 35 -44.05 -6.02 -0.27
C LEU A 35 -43.26 -5.77 1.02
N VAL A 36 -43.61 -4.72 1.78
CA VAL A 36 -43.02 -4.45 3.10
C VAL A 36 -43.49 -5.50 4.11
N GLN A 37 -44.79 -5.85 4.13
CA GLN A 37 -45.33 -6.91 4.99
C GLN A 37 -44.77 -8.30 4.67
N LYS A 38 -44.63 -8.67 3.39
CA LYS A 38 -43.95 -9.91 3.00
C LYS A 38 -42.46 -9.92 3.36
N LYS A 39 -41.79 -8.77 3.37
CA LYS A 39 -40.40 -8.66 3.86
C LYS A 39 -40.30 -8.81 5.38
N THR A 40 -41.26 -8.30 6.14
CA THR A 40 -41.32 -8.50 7.61
C THR A 40 -41.75 -9.93 7.97
N GLU A 41 -42.74 -10.51 7.28
CA GLU A 41 -43.16 -11.90 7.50
C GLU A 41 -42.09 -12.91 7.08
N ASN A 42 -41.33 -12.67 5.99
CA ASN A 42 -40.16 -13.50 5.68
C ASN A 42 -39.01 -13.28 6.66
N LYS A 43 -38.86 -12.07 7.24
CA LYS A 43 -37.91 -11.83 8.34
C LYS A 43 -38.32 -12.57 9.61
N GLU A 44 -39.61 -12.71 9.89
CA GLU A 44 -40.11 -13.41 11.08
C GLU A 44 -40.19 -14.93 10.89
N ARG A 45 -40.55 -15.43 9.70
CA ARG A 45 -40.49 -16.87 9.39
C ARG A 45 -39.05 -17.40 9.29
N ASN A 46 -38.08 -16.57 8.90
CA ASN A 46 -36.67 -16.95 8.94
C ASN A 46 -36.06 -16.90 10.35
N LYS A 47 -36.77 -16.40 11.38
CA LYS A 47 -36.32 -16.54 12.78
C LYS A 47 -36.55 -17.95 13.35
N GLY A 48 -37.37 -18.78 12.69
CA GLY A 48 -37.76 -20.10 13.21
C GLY A 48 -36.97 -21.30 12.69
N LYS A 49 -35.92 -21.10 11.87
CA LYS A 49 -35.04 -22.19 11.39
C LYS A 49 -33.58 -21.73 11.32
N PHE A 50 -33.09 -21.11 12.39
CA PHE A 50 -31.66 -21.07 12.60
C PHE A 50 -31.26 -22.42 13.19
N TYR A 51 -30.62 -23.25 12.39
CA TYR A 51 -29.68 -24.22 12.95
C TYR A 51 -28.81 -23.45 13.95
N ASN A 52 -28.65 -23.99 15.17
CA ASN A 52 -27.61 -23.58 16.10
C ASN A 52 -26.24 -23.90 15.48
N THR A 53 -25.86 -23.21 14.41
CA THR A 53 -24.45 -22.95 14.16
C THR A 53 -24.09 -21.90 15.20
N GLU A 54 -23.47 -22.31 16.30
CA GLU A 54 -22.69 -21.42 17.13
C GLU A 54 -21.79 -20.61 16.18
N VAL A 55 -22.15 -19.36 15.89
CA VAL A 55 -21.28 -18.47 15.13
C VAL A 55 -20.13 -18.18 16.09
N ARG A 56 -19.10 -19.03 16.05
CA ARG A 56 -17.87 -18.85 16.82
C ARG A 56 -17.38 -17.43 16.51
N LYS A 57 -17.39 -16.57 17.53
CA LYS A 57 -16.84 -15.22 17.39
C LYS A 57 -15.38 -15.36 16.90
N PRO A 58 -14.96 -14.56 15.91
CA PRO A 58 -13.58 -14.58 15.44
C PRO A 58 -12.63 -14.46 16.64
N LYS A 59 -11.74 -15.43 16.81
CA LYS A 59 -10.69 -15.35 17.84
C LYS A 59 -9.71 -14.26 17.41
N ILE A 60 -9.14 -13.54 18.37
CA ILE A 60 -8.00 -12.67 18.13
C ILE A 60 -6.76 -13.51 18.42
N ILE A 61 -5.95 -13.75 17.39
CA ILE A 61 -4.73 -14.54 17.50
C ILE A 61 -3.54 -13.57 17.64
N PRO A 62 -2.80 -13.58 18.76
CA PRO A 62 -1.54 -12.88 18.86
C PRO A 62 -0.48 -13.59 18.01
N LEU A 63 0.19 -12.83 17.16
CA LEU A 63 1.27 -13.30 16.32
C LEU A 63 2.49 -12.44 16.62
N SER A 64 3.52 -13.05 17.20
CA SER A 64 4.75 -12.35 17.55
C SER A 64 5.64 -12.17 16.32
N ALA A 65 6.13 -10.95 16.13
CA ALA A 65 7.12 -10.60 15.11
C ALA A 65 8.47 -11.28 15.40
N PRO A 66 9.32 -11.48 14.36
CA PRO A 66 10.69 -11.92 14.57
C PRO A 66 11.46 -10.91 15.43
N SER A 67 12.45 -11.37 16.20
CA SER A 67 13.27 -10.51 17.07
C SER A 67 13.96 -9.39 16.29
N ASP A 68 14.52 -9.71 15.12
CA ASP A 68 14.95 -8.73 14.13
C ASP A 68 13.79 -8.43 13.17
N PHE A 69 13.03 -7.38 13.46
CA PHE A 69 11.88 -6.96 12.67
C PHE A 69 12.31 -5.96 11.58
N SER A 70 12.89 -6.53 10.53
CA SER A 70 13.47 -5.80 9.40
C SER A 70 13.30 -6.58 8.09
N LEU A 71 12.88 -5.94 6.99
CA LEU A 71 12.99 -6.54 5.65
C LEU A 71 14.41 -6.43 5.10
N ILE A 72 15.22 -5.52 5.62
CA ILE A 72 16.57 -5.27 5.13
C ILE A 72 17.54 -6.30 5.71
N ASN A 73 17.49 -6.54 7.02
CA ASN A 73 18.43 -7.43 7.69
C ASN A 73 17.89 -8.86 7.85
N ASN A 74 16.55 -9.01 7.91
CA ASN A 74 15.89 -10.29 8.18
C ASN A 74 14.69 -10.55 7.26
N THR A 75 14.89 -10.32 5.96
CA THR A 75 13.86 -10.36 4.91
C THR A 75 12.90 -11.55 5.01
N GLU A 76 13.44 -12.77 5.05
CA GLU A 76 12.64 -14.00 4.99
C GLU A 76 11.71 -14.16 6.18
N LYS A 77 12.22 -13.98 7.41
CA LYS A 77 11.40 -14.17 8.60
C LYS A 77 10.34 -13.08 8.69
N THR A 78 10.67 -11.85 8.30
CA THR A 78 9.74 -10.73 8.36
C THR A 78 8.63 -10.84 7.29
N ILE A 79 8.95 -11.27 6.06
CA ILE A 79 7.91 -11.56 5.05
C ILE A 79 7.03 -12.74 5.52
N ASN A 80 7.63 -13.79 6.04
CA ASN A 80 6.88 -14.94 6.58
C ASN A 80 5.94 -14.54 7.72
N TYR A 81 6.36 -13.61 8.59
CA TYR A 81 5.49 -13.06 9.62
C TYR A 81 4.24 -12.40 9.03
N PHE A 82 4.37 -11.53 8.01
CA PHE A 82 3.21 -10.94 7.36
C PHE A 82 2.32 -11.99 6.66
N ASN A 83 2.90 -13.03 6.08
CA ASN A 83 2.15 -14.13 5.49
C ASN A 83 1.38 -14.95 6.53
N LEU A 84 1.97 -15.21 7.70
CA LEU A 84 1.30 -15.85 8.82
C LEU A 84 0.09 -15.03 9.29
N VAL A 85 0.27 -13.71 9.41
CA VAL A 85 -0.83 -12.79 9.74
C VAL A 85 -1.93 -12.86 8.70
N HIS A 86 -1.59 -12.75 7.42
CA HIS A 86 -2.58 -12.79 6.34
C HIS A 86 -3.32 -14.14 6.27
N ASN A 87 -2.62 -15.25 6.51
CA ASN A 87 -3.22 -16.58 6.57
C ASN A 87 -4.19 -16.72 7.75
N ALA A 88 -3.86 -16.17 8.92
CA ALA A 88 -4.76 -16.14 10.07
C ALA A 88 -6.04 -15.33 9.77
N ILE A 89 -5.89 -14.18 9.08
CA ILE A 89 -7.00 -13.34 8.62
C ILE A 89 -7.88 -14.11 7.61
N LYS A 90 -7.28 -14.78 6.62
CA LYS A 90 -7.98 -15.65 5.64
C LYS A 90 -8.74 -16.79 6.31
N ALA A 91 -8.20 -17.33 7.41
CA ALA A 91 -8.86 -18.34 8.25
C ALA A 91 -9.97 -17.75 9.15
N ASN A 92 -10.46 -16.54 8.85
CA ASN A 92 -11.56 -15.87 9.54
C ASN A 92 -11.25 -15.45 10.99
N ASN A 93 -9.97 -15.26 11.34
CA ASN A 93 -9.57 -14.77 12.65
C ASN A 93 -9.33 -13.25 12.62
N GLY A 94 -9.46 -12.62 13.79
CA GLY A 94 -8.79 -11.36 14.05
C GLY A 94 -7.34 -11.62 14.45
N VAL A 95 -6.49 -10.61 14.32
CA VAL A 95 -5.06 -10.73 14.62
C VAL A 95 -4.60 -9.61 15.53
N LEU A 96 -3.63 -9.90 16.39
CA LEU A 96 -2.84 -8.91 17.10
C LEU A 96 -1.41 -9.00 16.55
N PHE A 97 -0.95 -7.94 15.89
CA PHE A 97 0.47 -7.76 15.57
C PHE A 97 1.21 -7.54 16.88
N ASP A 98 1.94 -8.55 17.34
CA ASP A 98 2.71 -8.47 18.58
C ASP A 98 4.17 -8.18 18.26
N ILE A 99 4.59 -6.93 18.48
CA ILE A 99 5.96 -6.45 18.30
C ILE A 99 6.64 -6.14 19.64
N SER A 100 6.07 -6.56 20.77
CA SER A 100 6.58 -6.24 22.11
C SER A 100 8.02 -6.69 22.33
N LYS A 101 8.35 -7.93 21.89
CA LYS A 101 9.64 -8.60 22.16
C LYS A 101 10.69 -8.47 21.05
N ILE A 102 10.54 -7.50 20.15
CA ILE A 102 11.55 -7.26 19.13
C ILE A 102 12.80 -6.65 19.75
N THR A 103 13.96 -6.97 19.19
CA THR A 103 15.27 -6.43 19.58
C THR A 103 15.86 -5.53 18.49
N THR A 104 15.28 -5.53 17.29
CA THR A 104 15.67 -4.65 16.20
C THR A 104 14.43 -4.26 15.40
N LEU A 105 14.38 -3.01 14.97
CA LEU A 105 13.29 -2.44 14.17
C LEU A 105 13.89 -1.53 13.10
N THR A 106 13.45 -1.68 11.85
CA THR A 106 13.83 -0.77 10.77
C THR A 106 12.61 -0.11 10.13
N THR A 107 12.82 1.04 9.50
CA THR A 107 11.79 1.95 8.99
C THR A 107 10.93 1.31 7.88
N ASP A 108 11.52 0.39 7.12
CA ASP A 108 10.84 -0.42 6.11
C ASP A 108 9.80 -1.37 6.70
N ALA A 109 10.11 -2.04 7.82
CA ALA A 109 9.16 -2.96 8.47
C ALA A 109 7.94 -2.21 9.02
N ILE A 110 8.15 -1.01 9.56
CA ILE A 110 7.08 -0.08 9.97
C ILE A 110 6.21 0.29 8.76
N ALA A 111 6.82 0.73 7.65
CA ALA A 111 6.09 1.13 6.44
C ALA A 111 5.26 -0.04 5.87
N VAL A 112 5.84 -1.24 5.77
CA VAL A 112 5.14 -2.45 5.30
C VAL A 112 3.99 -2.81 6.24
N GLN A 113 4.20 -2.77 7.56
CA GLN A 113 3.16 -3.08 8.52
C GLN A 113 1.96 -2.14 8.37
N ILE A 114 2.18 -0.83 8.29
CA ILE A 114 1.10 0.14 8.12
C ILE A 114 0.39 -0.05 6.76
N ALA A 115 1.16 -0.22 5.69
CA ALA A 115 0.61 -0.45 4.36
C ALA A 115 -0.32 -1.68 4.35
N LYS A 116 0.10 -2.79 4.97
CA LYS A 116 -0.74 -4.00 5.09
C LYS A 116 -1.96 -3.78 6.01
N ILE A 117 -1.85 -3.00 7.08
CA ILE A 117 -2.99 -2.62 7.94
C ILE A 117 -4.05 -1.84 7.14
N LYS A 118 -3.61 -1.00 6.20
CA LYS A 118 -4.49 -0.15 5.36
C LYS A 118 -5.02 -0.83 4.11
N ASP A 119 -4.37 -1.90 3.64
CA ASP A 119 -4.78 -2.60 2.42
C ASP A 119 -6.00 -3.52 2.68
N GLU A 120 -7.14 -3.17 2.07
CA GLU A 120 -8.38 -3.95 2.14
C GLU A 120 -8.21 -5.40 1.68
N ARG A 121 -7.30 -5.64 0.73
CA ARG A 121 -6.99 -6.99 0.21
C ARG A 121 -6.23 -7.81 1.24
N PHE A 122 -5.47 -7.15 2.10
CA PHE A 122 -4.74 -7.81 3.18
C PHE A 122 -5.65 -8.09 4.37
N HIS A 123 -6.37 -7.08 4.87
CA HIS A 123 -7.11 -7.20 6.12
C HIS A 123 -8.50 -7.82 5.98
N LEU A 124 -9.08 -7.89 4.77
CA LEU A 124 -10.34 -8.59 4.47
C LEU A 124 -11.50 -8.26 5.44
N ASN A 125 -11.59 -6.99 5.86
CA ASN A 125 -12.53 -6.51 6.89
C ASN A 125 -12.49 -7.30 8.22
N ARG A 126 -11.35 -7.91 8.56
CA ARG A 126 -11.11 -8.53 9.86
C ARG A 126 -10.50 -7.54 10.84
N ARG A 127 -10.68 -7.84 12.13
CA ARG A 127 -10.16 -7.01 13.20
C ARG A 127 -8.65 -7.18 13.28
N ILE A 128 -7.93 -6.07 13.14
CA ILE A 128 -6.50 -5.97 13.38
C ILE A 128 -6.30 -5.15 14.65
N LEU A 129 -5.50 -5.67 15.56
CA LEU A 129 -4.95 -4.98 16.73
C LEU A 129 -3.43 -4.96 16.62
N GLY A 130 -2.78 -4.09 17.39
CA GLY A 130 -1.32 -4.05 17.53
C GLY A 130 -0.91 -3.60 18.93
N ASN A 131 0.35 -3.81 19.26
CA ASN A 131 1.05 -3.20 20.39
C ASN A 131 2.31 -2.47 19.88
N GLU A 132 3.14 -2.01 20.81
CA GLU A 132 4.42 -1.34 20.56
C GLU A 132 5.57 -2.14 21.19
N PRO A 133 6.83 -1.87 20.81
CA PRO A 133 7.98 -2.52 21.42
C PRO A 133 8.09 -2.22 22.92
N ASP A 134 8.56 -3.20 23.70
CA ASP A 134 8.86 -3.02 25.12
C ASP A 134 10.18 -2.25 25.31
N ASP A 135 11.11 -2.41 24.37
CA ASP A 135 12.37 -1.67 24.34
C ASP A 135 12.13 -0.16 24.12
N VAL A 136 12.76 0.66 24.96
CA VAL A 136 12.52 2.11 25.03
C VAL A 136 12.99 2.81 23.75
N ASP A 137 14.13 2.41 23.19
CA ASP A 137 14.70 3.05 22.01
C ASP A 137 13.93 2.64 20.75
N LEU A 138 13.55 1.37 20.64
CA LEU A 138 12.69 0.90 19.55
C LEU A 138 11.30 1.52 19.61
N LYS A 139 10.73 1.70 20.81
CA LYS A 139 9.47 2.40 21.01
C LYS A 139 9.56 3.88 20.63
N LYS A 140 10.68 4.54 20.94
CA LYS A 140 10.96 5.92 20.49
C LYS A 140 11.00 5.99 18.97
N LEU A 141 11.75 5.10 18.30
CA LEU A 141 11.76 4.97 16.84
C LEU A 141 10.35 4.76 16.27
N PHE A 142 9.58 3.82 16.81
CA PHE A 142 8.22 3.49 16.37
C PHE A 142 7.24 4.66 16.55
N THR A 143 7.37 5.42 17.64
CA THR A 143 6.54 6.60 17.87
C THR A 143 6.94 7.73 16.91
N GLN A 144 8.25 7.97 16.78
CA GLN A 144 8.81 9.01 15.91
C GLN A 144 8.65 8.70 14.43
N SER A 145 8.34 7.46 14.04
CA SER A 145 8.01 7.16 12.64
C SER A 145 6.64 7.72 12.22
N GLY A 146 5.81 8.18 13.16
CA GLY A 146 4.44 8.61 12.87
C GLY A 146 3.46 7.45 12.70
N PHE A 147 3.79 6.23 13.13
CA PHE A 147 2.91 5.05 13.00
C PHE A 147 1.49 5.33 13.52
N TYR A 148 1.38 6.00 14.66
CA TYR A 148 0.12 6.29 15.33
C TYR A 148 -0.80 7.26 14.56
N GLU A 149 -0.31 7.97 13.57
CA GLU A 149 -1.15 8.85 12.72
C GLU A 149 -2.02 8.05 11.74
N TYR A 150 -1.62 6.80 11.48
CA TYR A 150 -2.29 5.91 10.54
C TYR A 150 -3.20 4.90 11.23
N VAL A 151 -3.20 4.81 12.57
CA VAL A 151 -4.01 3.82 13.30
C VAL A 151 -4.83 4.46 14.40
N ASN A 152 -5.87 3.76 14.85
CA ASN A 152 -6.62 4.17 16.03
C ASN A 152 -5.92 3.67 17.29
N THR A 153 -5.70 4.56 18.25
CA THR A 153 -5.08 4.26 19.54
C THR A 153 -6.08 4.42 20.68
N THR A 154 -5.89 3.67 21.76
CA THR A 154 -6.64 3.88 23.02
C THR A 154 -6.01 4.97 23.88
N ASN A 155 -4.70 5.14 23.78
CA ASN A 155 -3.92 6.12 24.54
C ASN A 155 -3.68 7.39 23.71
N LYS A 156 -3.51 8.51 24.39
CA LYS A 156 -3.00 9.74 23.74
C LYS A 156 -1.51 9.56 23.48
N HIS A 157 -1.10 9.76 22.24
CA HIS A 157 0.30 9.83 21.85
C HIS A 157 0.62 11.26 21.43
N GLU A 158 1.87 11.67 21.60
CA GLU A 158 2.34 12.94 21.05
C GLU A 158 2.18 12.92 19.53
N LYS A 159 1.70 14.03 18.96
CA LYS A 159 1.62 14.16 17.50
C LYS A 159 3.02 14.30 16.92
N ASN A 160 3.26 13.67 15.78
CA ASN A 160 4.53 13.78 15.11
C ASN A 160 4.48 14.91 14.08
N ASP A 161 4.90 16.10 14.48
CA ASP A 161 4.84 17.28 13.60
C ASP A 161 5.81 17.22 12.41
N LYS A 162 6.67 16.19 12.33
CA LYS A 162 7.74 16.09 11.32
C LYS A 162 7.33 15.39 10.01
N LYS A 163 6.09 14.88 9.87
CA LYS A 163 5.58 14.20 8.66
C LYS A 163 6.59 13.22 8.03
N LEU A 164 7.21 12.39 8.86
CA LEU A 164 8.30 11.50 8.43
C LEU A 164 7.80 10.32 7.59
N LEU A 165 6.61 9.82 7.90
CA LEU A 165 5.94 8.80 7.11
C LEU A 165 4.80 9.44 6.31
N ILE A 166 4.90 9.31 5.00
CA ILE A 166 4.00 9.88 4.00
C ILE A 166 3.27 8.73 3.31
N HIS A 167 1.94 8.79 3.29
CA HIS A 167 1.10 7.92 2.48
C HIS A 167 0.39 8.76 1.42
N GLU A 168 0.54 8.38 0.16
CA GLU A 168 -0.13 9.08 -0.93
C GLU A 168 -0.98 8.14 -1.78
N ILE A 169 -2.21 8.58 -2.01
CA ILE A 169 -3.13 8.00 -2.99
C ILE A 169 -3.49 9.09 -3.99
N THR A 170 -2.81 9.09 -5.13
CA THR A 170 -2.90 10.18 -6.11
C THR A 170 -3.31 9.69 -7.49
N ASN A 171 -3.88 10.59 -8.29
CA ASN A 171 -4.08 10.37 -9.72
C ASN A 171 -2.87 10.77 -10.57
N ASN A 172 -1.92 11.50 -9.97
CA ASN A 172 -0.67 11.87 -10.61
C ASN A 172 0.31 10.71 -10.51
N ARG A 173 1.05 10.49 -11.58
CA ARG A 173 2.08 9.45 -11.60
C ARG A 173 3.31 9.80 -10.75
N VAL A 174 3.55 11.09 -10.59
CA VAL A 174 4.65 11.65 -9.82
C VAL A 174 4.11 12.80 -8.99
N GLU A 175 4.70 13.00 -7.81
CA GLU A 175 4.43 14.14 -6.94
C GLU A 175 5.75 14.88 -6.67
N PRO A 176 6.18 15.79 -7.58
CA PRO A 176 7.48 16.46 -7.50
C PRO A 176 7.68 17.27 -6.21
N ASP A 177 6.61 17.90 -5.72
CA ASP A 177 6.66 18.70 -4.49
C ASP A 177 6.91 17.81 -3.26
N ILE A 178 6.31 16.61 -3.21
CA ILE A 178 6.53 15.64 -2.14
C ILE A 178 7.95 15.06 -2.23
N ALA A 179 8.42 14.75 -3.44
CA ALA A 179 9.81 14.31 -3.64
C ALA A 179 10.81 15.37 -3.15
N LYS A 180 10.56 16.64 -3.47
CA LYS A 180 11.39 17.76 -3.00
C LYS A 180 11.35 17.91 -1.49
N GLU A 181 10.17 17.86 -0.87
CA GLU A 181 10.02 17.92 0.59
C GLU A 181 10.79 16.79 1.28
N ALA A 182 10.66 15.56 0.78
CA ALA A 182 11.39 14.40 1.30
C ALA A 182 12.92 14.53 1.17
N CYS A 183 13.41 15.11 0.07
CA CYS A 183 14.83 15.46 -0.06
C CYS A 183 15.24 16.44 1.03
N LEU A 184 14.52 17.56 1.16
CA LEU A 184 14.85 18.61 2.11
C LEU A 184 14.83 18.11 3.56
N ILE A 185 13.91 17.22 3.92
CA ILE A 185 13.85 16.62 5.27
C ILE A 185 15.16 15.89 5.62
N GLY A 186 15.68 15.07 4.71
CA GLY A 186 16.90 14.31 4.96
C GLY A 186 18.18 15.13 4.82
N LEU A 187 18.26 15.99 3.79
CA LEU A 187 19.45 16.80 3.53
C LEU A 187 19.72 17.81 4.66
N LYS A 188 18.66 18.42 5.23
CA LYS A 188 18.77 19.29 6.41
C LYS A 188 19.37 18.57 7.61
N HIS A 189 19.06 17.29 7.78
CA HIS A 189 19.55 16.50 8.90
C HIS A 189 20.98 15.98 8.66
N THR A 190 21.19 15.34 7.53
CA THR A 190 22.43 14.64 7.14
C THR A 190 23.56 15.64 6.85
N PHE A 191 23.31 16.64 6.00
CA PHE A 191 24.34 17.56 5.49
C PHE A 191 24.25 18.98 6.05
N LYS A 192 23.23 19.28 6.86
CA LYS A 192 22.97 20.62 7.41
C LYS A 192 22.80 21.71 6.35
N ASN A 193 22.28 21.33 5.17
CA ASN A 193 21.97 22.25 4.08
C ASN A 193 20.59 21.96 3.47
N GLU A 194 20.16 22.84 2.57
CA GLU A 194 18.89 22.73 1.84
C GLU A 194 19.08 22.69 0.32
N GLU A 195 20.32 22.43 -0.12
CA GLU A 195 20.63 22.34 -1.54
C GLU A 195 20.09 21.03 -2.09
N ILE A 196 19.40 21.09 -3.23
CA ILE A 196 18.83 19.89 -3.84
C ILE A 196 19.97 19.01 -4.34
N PHE A 197 20.07 17.81 -3.77
CA PHE A 197 20.94 16.76 -4.24
C PHE A 197 20.24 15.98 -5.37
N GLU A 198 20.65 16.24 -6.61
CA GLU A 198 20.01 15.72 -7.82
C GLU A 198 19.86 14.18 -7.83
N PRO A 199 20.87 13.36 -7.47
CA PRO A 199 20.70 11.91 -7.43
C PRO A 199 19.54 11.44 -6.52
N LEU A 200 19.38 12.03 -5.34
CA LEU A 200 18.29 11.67 -4.42
C LEU A 200 16.92 12.07 -4.97
N TYR A 201 16.83 13.25 -5.59
CA TYR A 201 15.59 13.71 -6.21
C TYR A 201 15.21 12.83 -7.40
N ASP A 202 16.16 12.52 -8.29
CA ASP A 202 15.96 11.63 -9.42
C ASP A 202 15.49 10.24 -9.00
N ILE A 203 16.11 9.67 -7.96
CA ILE A 203 15.67 8.40 -7.38
C ILE A 203 14.18 8.45 -7.00
N LEU A 204 13.76 9.47 -6.25
CA LEU A 204 12.37 9.61 -5.81
C LEU A 204 11.41 9.77 -7.00
N ILE A 205 11.77 10.59 -7.98
CA ILE A 205 10.96 10.77 -9.19
C ILE A 205 10.82 9.46 -9.97
N GLU A 206 11.91 8.73 -10.19
CA GLU A 206 11.90 7.48 -10.95
C GLU A 206 11.14 6.36 -10.23
N ILE A 207 11.28 6.21 -8.92
CA ILE A 207 10.54 5.16 -8.17
C ILE A 207 9.04 5.49 -8.06
N MET A 208 8.66 6.77 -7.91
CA MET A 208 7.26 7.20 -8.02
C MET A 208 6.70 6.86 -9.40
N GLN A 209 7.44 7.18 -10.48
CA GLN A 209 7.03 6.82 -11.84
C GLN A 209 6.86 5.32 -12.04
N ASN A 210 7.64 4.50 -11.35
CA ASN A 210 7.58 3.04 -11.46
C ASN A 210 6.48 2.40 -10.59
N THR A 211 5.78 3.18 -9.77
CA THR A 211 4.63 2.69 -9.01
C THR A 211 3.52 2.22 -9.96
N ASN A 212 2.98 1.03 -9.73
CA ASN A 212 2.02 0.42 -10.63
C ASN A 212 0.61 1.00 -10.44
N ASN A 213 -0.02 1.42 -11.55
CA ASN A 213 -1.43 1.84 -11.68
C ASN A 213 -2.47 0.80 -11.23
N HIS A 214 -2.03 -0.41 -10.86
CA HIS A 214 -2.86 -1.53 -10.44
C HIS A 214 -2.64 -1.92 -8.97
N ALA A 215 -1.92 -1.11 -8.18
CA ALA A 215 -1.86 -1.30 -6.73
C ALA A 215 -3.28 -1.20 -6.08
N GLY A 216 -4.25 -0.55 -6.76
CA GLY A 216 -5.67 -0.51 -6.36
C GLY A 216 -6.66 -0.91 -7.47
N ASN A 217 -7.95 -1.00 -7.12
CA ASN A 217 -9.05 -1.40 -8.02
C ASN A 217 -9.41 -0.37 -9.11
N ILE A 218 -8.79 0.81 -9.09
CA ILE A 218 -9.13 1.93 -9.98
C ILE A 218 -7.90 2.28 -10.81
N ARG A 219 -8.02 2.14 -12.13
CA ARG A 219 -6.97 2.52 -13.09
C ARG A 219 -6.67 4.01 -12.97
N GLY A 220 -5.38 4.36 -12.91
CA GLY A 220 -4.94 5.75 -12.79
C GLY A 220 -4.83 6.26 -11.35
N LYS A 221 -4.90 5.36 -10.36
CA LYS A 221 -4.53 5.65 -8.98
C LYS A 221 -3.18 5.00 -8.64
N TYR A 222 -2.30 5.78 -8.05
CA TYR A 222 -1.01 5.35 -7.51
C TYR A 222 -1.10 5.39 -6.00
N ASP A 223 -0.70 4.30 -5.35
CA ASP A 223 -0.77 4.11 -3.90
C ASP A 223 0.60 3.65 -3.44
N TRP A 224 1.31 4.54 -2.75
CA TRP A 224 2.68 4.30 -2.30
C TRP A 224 2.93 4.98 -0.95
N TRP A 225 3.94 4.46 -0.27
CA TRP A 225 4.38 4.91 1.05
C TRP A 225 5.82 5.37 0.95
N LEU A 226 6.15 6.51 1.55
CA LEU A 226 7.50 7.01 1.69
C LEU A 226 7.77 7.33 3.15
N HIS A 227 8.80 6.72 3.73
CA HIS A 227 9.27 7.03 5.06
C HIS A 227 10.67 7.66 4.95
N VAL A 228 10.83 8.86 5.50
CA VAL A 228 12.10 9.55 5.67
C VAL A 228 12.42 9.59 7.17
N TYR A 229 13.46 8.87 7.60
CA TYR A 229 13.81 8.79 9.01
C TYR A 229 15.19 9.37 9.27
N ASN A 230 15.21 10.50 9.97
CA ASN A 230 16.42 11.16 10.46
C ASN A 230 16.84 10.51 11.77
N HIS A 231 17.97 9.82 11.77
CA HIS A 231 18.47 9.11 12.94
C HIS A 231 18.92 10.13 13.99
N PRO A 232 18.28 10.20 15.18
CA PRO A 232 18.51 11.30 16.12
C PRO A 232 19.95 11.39 16.63
N ASP A 233 20.64 10.24 16.69
CA ASP A 233 21.97 10.11 17.29
C ASP A 233 23.09 9.97 16.25
N SER A 234 22.81 10.27 14.98
CA SER A 234 23.83 10.29 13.91
C SER A 234 23.50 11.35 12.85
N LEU A 235 24.39 11.52 11.86
CA LEU A 235 24.10 12.33 10.66
C LEU A 235 23.56 11.47 9.51
N LYS A 236 22.82 10.41 9.84
CA LYS A 236 22.27 9.47 8.87
C LYS A 236 20.79 9.73 8.65
N THR A 237 20.34 9.67 7.41
CA THR A 237 18.91 9.57 7.08
C THR A 237 18.65 8.27 6.31
N SER A 238 17.68 7.49 6.79
CA SER A 238 17.17 6.33 6.05
C SER A 238 15.89 6.69 5.31
N TYR A 239 15.72 6.11 4.14
CA TYR A 239 14.53 6.23 3.32
C TYR A 239 13.93 4.85 3.07
N SER A 240 12.61 4.75 3.01
CA SER A 240 11.89 3.54 2.62
C SER A 240 10.74 3.93 1.72
N PHE A 241 10.77 3.49 0.46
CA PHE A 241 9.70 3.69 -0.51
C PHE A 241 9.04 2.35 -0.84
N LEU A 242 7.73 2.27 -0.69
CA LEU A 242 6.97 1.02 -0.79
C LEU A 242 5.73 1.19 -1.67
N ASP A 243 5.54 0.26 -2.60
CA ASP A 243 4.24 0.01 -3.23
C ASP A 243 3.80 -1.45 -3.04
N LEU A 244 2.51 -1.67 -2.80
CA LEU A 244 1.89 -3.00 -2.69
C LEU A 244 1.31 -3.50 -4.03
N GLY A 245 2.01 -3.19 -5.12
CA GLY A 245 1.67 -3.60 -6.48
C GLY A 245 2.09 -5.04 -6.81
N VAL A 246 2.25 -5.32 -8.09
CA VAL A 246 2.63 -6.66 -8.60
C VAL A 246 4.12 -6.97 -8.43
N GLY A 247 4.95 -5.95 -8.19
CA GLY A 247 6.40 -6.05 -8.21
C GLY A 247 7.03 -5.91 -9.61
N ILE A 248 8.31 -5.62 -9.64
CA ILE A 248 9.08 -5.32 -10.86
C ILE A 248 9.18 -6.55 -11.74
N PHE A 249 9.52 -7.71 -11.18
CA PHE A 249 9.83 -8.92 -11.98
C PHE A 249 8.57 -9.59 -12.54
N GLU A 250 7.41 -9.29 -11.96
CA GLU A 250 6.11 -9.73 -12.47
C GLU A 250 5.42 -8.67 -13.34
N SER A 251 6.08 -7.53 -13.60
CA SER A 251 5.57 -6.46 -14.47
C SER A 251 5.56 -6.87 -15.95
N LEU A 252 4.71 -6.22 -16.75
CA LEU A 252 4.56 -6.53 -18.17
C LEU A 252 5.85 -6.39 -19.00
N PRO A 253 6.70 -5.35 -18.81
CA PRO A 253 7.98 -5.25 -19.51
C PRO A 253 8.91 -6.43 -19.21
N VAL A 254 9.08 -6.78 -17.93
CA VAL A 254 9.95 -7.88 -17.53
C VAL A 254 9.41 -9.22 -18.04
N LYS A 255 8.09 -9.46 -17.93
CA LYS A 255 7.46 -10.67 -18.48
C LYS A 255 7.65 -10.83 -19.99
N SER A 256 7.51 -9.73 -20.73
CA SER A 256 7.67 -9.72 -22.19
C SER A 256 9.12 -10.05 -22.55
N PHE A 257 10.08 -9.37 -21.92
CA PHE A 257 11.51 -9.60 -22.11
C PHE A 257 11.93 -11.02 -21.71
N LYS A 258 11.42 -11.54 -20.59
CA LYS A 258 11.67 -12.91 -20.14
C LYS A 258 11.20 -13.93 -21.17
N ARG A 259 10.02 -13.74 -21.77
CA ARG A 259 9.54 -14.62 -22.85
C ARG A 259 10.46 -14.58 -24.07
N ASP A 260 10.83 -13.38 -24.52
CA ASP A 260 11.64 -13.20 -25.73
C ASP A 260 13.05 -13.82 -25.59
N ILE A 261 13.60 -13.84 -24.38
CA ILE A 261 14.93 -14.41 -24.09
C ILE A 261 14.87 -15.89 -23.65
N LEU A 262 13.77 -16.33 -23.00
CA LEU A 262 13.57 -17.74 -22.64
C LEU A 262 13.60 -18.64 -23.88
N GLU A 263 13.03 -18.18 -24.99
CA GLU A 263 13.05 -18.87 -26.28
C GLU A 263 14.48 -19.02 -26.86
N LEU A 264 15.44 -18.22 -26.39
CA LEU A 264 16.77 -18.10 -26.97
C LEU A 264 17.89 -18.72 -26.11
N VAL A 265 17.81 -18.59 -24.78
CA VAL A 265 18.93 -18.94 -23.87
C VAL A 265 18.51 -19.62 -22.56
N GLY A 266 17.22 -19.95 -22.37
CA GLY A 266 16.78 -20.73 -21.22
C GLY A 266 16.83 -20.00 -19.86
N LEU A 267 16.87 -18.66 -19.85
CA LEU A 267 16.80 -17.88 -18.60
C LEU A 267 15.41 -18.02 -17.96
N THR A 268 15.37 -18.58 -16.76
CA THR A 268 14.10 -18.87 -16.04
C THR A 268 14.00 -18.13 -14.72
N SER A 269 15.13 -17.76 -14.10
CA SER A 269 15.14 -17.10 -12.80
C SER A 269 14.99 -15.59 -12.94
N ASN A 270 14.31 -14.96 -11.97
CA ASN A 270 14.28 -13.51 -11.88
C ASN A 270 15.65 -12.93 -11.49
N LEU A 271 16.52 -13.74 -10.87
CA LEU A 271 17.89 -13.34 -10.51
C LEU A 271 18.72 -12.99 -11.75
N ASP A 272 18.54 -13.75 -12.83
CA ASP A 272 19.25 -13.54 -14.10
C ASP A 272 18.81 -12.24 -14.81
N LEU A 273 17.65 -11.70 -14.43
CA LEU A 273 17.08 -10.47 -14.99
C LEU A 273 17.59 -9.22 -14.26
N VAL A 274 18.16 -9.35 -13.07
CA VAL A 274 18.63 -8.20 -12.27
C VAL A 274 19.71 -7.38 -13.00
N PRO A 275 20.80 -7.98 -13.54
CA PRO A 275 21.81 -7.21 -14.26
C PRO A 275 21.24 -6.54 -15.51
N LYS A 276 20.34 -7.24 -16.22
CA LYS A 276 19.68 -6.75 -17.44
C LYS A 276 18.73 -5.58 -17.16
N LEU A 277 18.06 -5.62 -16.02
CA LEU A 277 17.21 -4.53 -15.53
C LEU A 277 18.05 -3.29 -15.25
N PHE A 278 19.17 -3.43 -14.54
CA PHE A 278 20.05 -2.32 -14.19
C PHE A 278 20.80 -1.75 -15.42
N ALA A 279 21.13 -2.59 -16.40
CA ALA A 279 21.73 -2.16 -17.66
C ALA A 279 20.75 -1.49 -18.64
N GLY A 280 19.45 -1.46 -18.33
CA GLY A 280 18.43 -0.88 -19.20
C GLY A 280 18.09 -1.71 -20.44
N GLU A 281 18.47 -2.99 -20.45
CA GLU A 281 18.10 -3.93 -21.53
C GLU A 281 16.58 -4.20 -21.52
N ILE A 282 15.95 -4.16 -20.34
CA ILE A 282 14.51 -4.35 -20.18
C ILE A 282 13.80 -3.02 -20.45
N LYS A 283 13.42 -2.79 -21.71
CA LYS A 283 12.74 -1.55 -22.12
C LYS A 283 11.25 -1.59 -21.78
N SER A 284 10.75 -0.49 -21.19
CA SER A 284 9.30 -0.29 -21.09
C SER A 284 8.70 -0.06 -22.49
N ARG A 285 7.48 -0.57 -22.74
CA ARG A 285 6.80 -0.50 -24.07
C ARG A 285 6.58 0.93 -24.62
N THR A 286 6.82 1.97 -23.83
CA THR A 286 6.59 3.36 -24.23
C THR A 286 7.92 4.08 -24.40
N ALA A 287 8.48 4.05 -25.60
CA ALA A 287 9.68 4.79 -26.01
C ALA A 287 9.38 6.28 -26.22
N ARG A 288 8.91 6.96 -25.17
CA ARG A 288 8.64 8.40 -25.22
C ARG A 288 9.85 9.17 -24.67
N PRO A 289 10.40 10.17 -25.38
CA PRO A 289 11.57 10.94 -24.95
C PRO A 289 11.38 11.66 -23.61
N GLU A 290 10.14 12.02 -23.27
CA GLU A 290 9.78 12.72 -22.03
C GLU A 290 9.69 11.82 -20.79
N ARG A 291 10.10 10.53 -20.89
CA ARG A 291 10.15 9.62 -19.74
C ARG A 291 11.57 9.47 -19.23
N GLY A 292 11.70 9.41 -17.91
CA GLY A 292 12.95 9.13 -17.23
C GLY A 292 13.59 7.82 -17.67
N LYS A 293 14.88 7.68 -17.36
CA LYS A 293 15.68 6.50 -17.75
C LYS A 293 15.25 5.23 -16.99
N GLY A 294 14.40 5.35 -15.97
CA GLY A 294 13.82 4.24 -15.22
C GLY A 294 14.73 3.71 -14.12
N ILE A 295 14.54 2.44 -13.79
CA ILE A 295 15.37 1.70 -12.81
C ILE A 295 16.89 1.79 -13.12
N PRO A 296 17.35 1.82 -14.39
CA PRO A 296 18.75 2.11 -14.70
C PRO A 296 19.29 3.40 -14.07
N GLN A 297 18.52 4.49 -14.07
CA GLN A 297 18.93 5.74 -13.43
C GLN A 297 18.91 5.65 -11.91
N VAL A 298 17.94 4.94 -11.32
CA VAL A 298 17.98 4.64 -9.88
C VAL A 298 19.28 3.90 -9.52
N PHE A 299 19.67 2.92 -10.34
CA PHE A 299 20.93 2.21 -10.18
C PHE A 299 22.14 3.13 -10.34
N GLU A 300 22.22 3.94 -11.41
CA GLU A 300 23.28 4.94 -11.62
C GLU A 300 23.42 5.88 -10.42
N CYS A 301 22.32 6.51 -9.98
CA CYS A 301 22.29 7.44 -8.84
C CYS A 301 22.71 6.76 -7.53
N SER A 302 22.29 5.52 -7.29
CA SER A 302 22.66 4.77 -6.08
C SER A 302 24.17 4.57 -5.91
N GLN A 303 24.95 4.66 -7.00
CA GLN A 303 26.40 4.49 -6.93
C GLN A 303 27.12 5.67 -6.28
N ASP A 304 26.46 6.83 -6.13
CA ASP A 304 27.05 8.00 -5.45
C ASP A 304 27.51 7.64 -4.02
N SER A 305 28.66 8.18 -3.62
CA SER A 305 29.29 7.94 -2.32
C SER A 305 28.44 8.39 -1.12
N VAL A 306 27.49 9.30 -1.33
CA VAL A 306 26.52 9.72 -0.30
C VAL A 306 25.64 8.56 0.16
N PHE A 307 25.34 7.61 -0.73
CA PHE A 307 24.54 6.42 -0.39
C PHE A 307 25.44 5.34 0.18
N GLU A 308 25.28 5.05 1.47
CA GLU A 308 25.99 3.99 2.18
C GLU A 308 25.39 2.61 1.88
N LYS A 309 24.06 2.56 1.82
CA LYS A 309 23.28 1.34 1.60
C LYS A 309 22.15 1.63 0.63
N PHE A 310 21.89 0.70 -0.28
CA PHE A 310 20.78 0.82 -1.22
C PHE A 310 20.25 -0.57 -1.61
N ILE A 311 19.03 -0.88 -1.18
CA ILE A 311 18.41 -2.19 -1.30
C ILE A 311 17.10 -2.07 -2.09
N LEU A 312 16.91 -3.01 -3.01
CA LEU A 312 15.66 -3.27 -3.72
C LEU A 312 15.13 -4.65 -3.32
N ILE A 313 13.89 -4.73 -2.88
CA ILE A 313 13.17 -5.99 -2.66
C ILE A 313 11.91 -5.99 -3.52
N SER A 314 11.78 -6.96 -4.41
CA SER A 314 10.59 -7.10 -5.24
C SER A 314 10.40 -8.53 -5.72
N ASN A 315 9.17 -9.05 -5.59
CA ASN A 315 8.88 -10.46 -5.87
C ASN A 315 9.83 -11.39 -5.10
N ASP A 316 10.50 -12.31 -5.78
CA ASP A 316 11.47 -13.23 -5.21
C ASP A 316 12.91 -12.68 -5.21
N ILE A 317 13.12 -11.38 -5.41
CA ILE A 317 14.45 -10.78 -5.50
C ILE A 317 14.72 -9.84 -4.33
N TYR A 318 15.90 -10.02 -3.73
CA TYR A 318 16.61 -9.05 -2.91
C TYR A 318 17.88 -8.64 -3.66
N ALA A 319 18.03 -7.35 -3.94
CA ALA A 319 19.17 -6.78 -4.65
C ALA A 319 19.80 -5.67 -3.82
N ASP A 320 21.09 -5.79 -3.53
CA ASP A 320 21.89 -4.70 -3.00
C ASP A 320 22.55 -3.95 -4.17
N LEU A 321 22.13 -2.71 -4.39
CA LEU A 321 22.60 -1.91 -5.52
C LEU A 321 24.02 -1.37 -5.29
N LYS A 322 24.50 -1.29 -4.04
CA LYS A 322 25.87 -0.84 -3.72
C LYS A 322 26.87 -1.97 -3.92
N SER A 323 26.66 -3.10 -3.25
CA SER A 323 27.56 -4.26 -3.35
C SER A 323 27.36 -5.06 -4.64
N LYS A 324 26.19 -4.89 -5.29
CA LYS A 324 25.73 -5.67 -6.45
C LYS A 324 25.49 -7.14 -6.12
N GLU A 325 25.41 -7.47 -4.82
CA GLU A 325 25.03 -8.78 -4.34
C GLU A 325 23.51 -8.95 -4.42
N ASN A 326 23.07 -9.90 -5.25
CA ASN A 326 21.66 -10.17 -5.49
C ASN A 326 21.36 -11.62 -5.11
N LYS A 327 20.20 -11.86 -4.50
CA LYS A 327 19.78 -13.20 -4.08
C LYS A 327 18.30 -13.41 -4.28
N ILE A 328 17.93 -14.67 -4.45
CA ILE A 328 16.54 -15.10 -4.43
C ILE A 328 16.08 -15.20 -2.98
N ILE A 329 14.93 -14.61 -2.67
CA ILE A 329 14.19 -14.88 -1.44
C ILE A 329 13.13 -15.94 -1.72
N LYS A 330 13.07 -16.96 -0.85
CA LYS A 330 12.16 -18.11 -0.94
C LYS A 330 10.71 -17.70 -0.81
N THR A 331 10.46 -16.66 -0.02
CA THR A 331 9.13 -16.12 0.22
C THR A 331 8.98 -14.81 -0.56
N PRO A 332 8.22 -14.80 -1.67
CA PRO A 332 8.12 -13.61 -2.49
C PRO A 332 7.46 -12.45 -1.75
N PHE A 333 8.00 -11.26 -1.95
CA PHE A 333 7.41 -10.00 -1.53
C PHE A 333 6.34 -9.54 -2.53
N GLU A 334 5.13 -9.30 -2.05
CA GLU A 334 4.02 -8.76 -2.84
C GLU A 334 4.12 -7.23 -2.95
N GLY A 335 4.99 -6.77 -3.86
CA GLY A 335 5.19 -5.35 -4.11
C GLY A 335 6.62 -5.00 -4.52
N THR A 336 6.97 -3.74 -4.34
CA THR A 336 8.33 -3.22 -4.49
C THR A 336 8.67 -2.40 -3.27
N LEU A 337 9.83 -2.66 -2.66
CA LEU A 337 10.42 -1.87 -1.60
C LEU A 337 11.79 -1.40 -2.05
N PHE A 338 12.00 -0.10 -2.03
CA PHE A 338 13.33 0.51 -2.08
C PHE A 338 13.68 1.03 -0.69
N TYR A 339 14.91 0.77 -0.27
CA TYR A 339 15.46 1.27 0.98
C TYR A 339 16.86 1.82 0.72
N TRP A 340 17.17 2.99 1.25
CA TRP A 340 18.52 3.52 1.17
C TRP A 340 18.88 4.36 2.38
N GLU A 341 20.17 4.52 2.60
CA GLU A 341 20.72 5.35 3.66
C GLU A 341 21.66 6.37 3.05
N ILE A 342 21.45 7.64 3.38
CA ILE A 342 22.40 8.72 3.10
C ILE A 342 23.13 9.07 4.39
N ASN A 343 24.43 9.34 4.27
CA ASN A 343 25.27 9.68 5.39
C ASN A 343 26.29 10.76 4.99
N ASN A 344 26.68 11.58 5.96
CA ASN A 344 27.73 12.57 5.79
C ASN A 344 29.06 12.03 6.33
N ASN A 345 29.72 11.19 5.53
CA ASN A 345 31.01 10.58 5.89
C ASN A 345 32.19 11.57 5.85
N GLN A 346 31.96 12.87 5.61
CA GLN A 346 33.03 13.88 5.58
C GLN A 346 33.56 14.29 6.96
N ASN A 347 33.04 13.73 8.06
CA ASN A 347 33.46 14.05 9.43
C ASN A 347 34.26 12.93 10.14
N GLU A 348 34.72 11.90 9.44
CA GLU A 348 35.52 10.80 10.04
C GLU A 348 37.02 10.85 9.74
N ASN A 349 37.59 12.01 9.40
CA ASN A 349 39.05 12.20 9.29
C ASN A 349 39.60 13.23 10.28
#